data_AF-A0AAU6IKB7-F1
#
_entry.id   AF-A0AAU6IKB7-F1
#
_cell.length_a   1.000
_cell.length_b   1.000
_cell.length_c   1.000
_cell.angle_alpha   90.00
_cell.angle_beta   90.00
_cell.angle_gamma   90.00
#
_symmetry.space_group_name_H-M   'P 1'
#
loop_
_entity.id
_entity.type
_entity.pdbx_description
1 polymer ?
#
loop_
_entity_poly.entity_id
_entity_poly.type
_entity_poly.pdbx_seq_one_letter_code
_entity_poly.pdbx_strand_id
1 'polypeptide(L)' 'MSAPRRPVEVIRPGDRVLFEADEEHWHGAAPNRLMVHLAINEGDDDHDVVHSLNPVTDEEYATTPATG' A
#
# COMPACT_ATOMS: atom_id res chain seq x y z
N MET A 1 -12.32 10.16 -10.48
CA MET A 1 -11.49 11.23 -9.88
C MET A 1 -10.53 10.51 -8.96
N SER A 2 -9.21 10.59 -9.18
CA SER A 2 -8.24 9.91 -8.30
C SER A 2 -8.31 10.56 -6.91
N ALA A 3 -8.50 9.75 -5.88
CA ALA A 3 -8.57 10.22 -4.49
C ALA A 3 -7.21 10.81 -4.07
N PRO A 4 -7.16 11.81 -3.18
CA PRO A 4 -5.90 12.33 -2.69
C PRO A 4 -5.13 11.22 -1.95
N ARG A 5 -3.85 11.02 -2.31
CA ARG A 5 -2.98 10.04 -1.64
C ARG A 5 -2.90 10.34 -0.15
N ARG A 6 -3.08 9.29 0.66
CA ARG A 6 -2.90 9.38 2.11
C ARG A 6 -1.41 9.52 2.45
N PRO A 7 -1.07 10.12 3.61
CA PRO A 7 0.31 10.11 4.12
C PRO A 7 0.84 8.68 4.24
N VAL A 8 2.16 8.51 4.18
CA VAL A 8 2.81 7.22 4.46
C VAL A 8 2.53 6.82 5.91
N GLU A 9 2.11 5.57 6.14
CA GLU A 9 1.81 5.04 7.48
C GLU A 9 2.73 3.88 7.85
N VAL A 10 3.06 3.75 9.15
CA VAL A 10 3.92 2.67 9.65
C VAL A 10 3.07 1.46 10.04
N ILE A 11 3.29 0.35 9.35
CA ILE A 11 2.64 -0.94 9.64
C ILE A 11 3.54 -1.78 10.57
N ARG A 12 2.98 -2.28 11.67
CA ARG A 12 3.64 -3.15 12.65
C ARG A 12 3.05 -4.57 12.65
N PRO A 13 3.79 -5.57 13.16
CA PRO A 13 3.24 -6.93 13.30
C PRO A 13 1.95 -6.93 14.13
N GLY A 14 0.89 -7.50 13.57
CA GLY A 14 -0.43 -7.56 14.19
C GLY A 14 -1.40 -6.48 13.69
N ASP A 15 -0.91 -5.46 12.99
CA ASP A 15 -1.79 -4.45 12.39
C ASP A 15 -2.60 -5.05 11.23
N ARG A 16 -3.81 -4.53 11.05
CA ARG A 16 -4.66 -4.82 9.89
C ARG A 16 -4.81 -3.55 9.06
N VAL A 17 -4.50 -3.68 7.78
CA VAL A 17 -4.64 -2.60 6.80
C VAL A 17 -5.73 -3.00 5.81
N LEU A 18 -6.60 -2.05 5.48
CA LEU A 18 -7.64 -2.19 4.47
C LEU A 18 -7.42 -1.09 3.42
N PHE A 19 -7.40 -1.48 2.16
CA PHE A 19 -7.47 -0.58 1.03
C PHE A 19 -8.85 -0.73 0.41
N GLU A 20 -9.53 0.39 0.17
CA GLU A 20 -10.85 0.37 -0.44
C GLU A 20 -10.76 -0.07 -1.91
N ALA A 21 -11.86 -0.54 -2.47
CA ALA A 21 -11.93 -0.84 -3.90
C ALA A 21 -11.51 0.40 -4.72
N ASP A 22 -10.71 0.17 -5.75
CA ASP A 22 -10.12 1.20 -6.62
C ASP A 22 -9.21 2.23 -5.93
N GLU A 23 -8.80 2.02 -4.67
CA GLU A 23 -7.82 2.88 -4.00
C GLU A 23 -6.41 2.62 -4.54
N GLU A 24 -5.78 3.63 -5.16
CA GLU A 24 -4.37 3.57 -5.53
C GLU A 24 -3.51 3.50 -4.26
N HIS A 25 -2.75 2.42 -4.09
CA HIS A 25 -1.93 2.22 -2.91
C HIS A 25 -0.61 1.51 -3.22
N TRP A 26 0.32 1.62 -2.28
CA TRP A 26 1.55 0.84 -2.23
C TRP A 26 1.85 0.46 -0.79
N HIS A 27 2.54 -0.66 -0.59
CA HIS A 27 3.02 -1.08 0.72
C HIS A 27 4.35 -1.82 0.55
N GLY A 28 5.22 -1.71 1.55
CA GLY A 28 6.55 -2.28 1.45
C GLY A 28 7.29 -2.30 2.79
N ALA A 29 8.52 -2.78 2.74
CA ALA A 29 9.45 -2.73 3.86
C ALA A 29 9.78 -1.28 4.24
N ALA A 30 10.22 -1.06 5.47
CA ALA A 30 10.92 0.18 5.82
C ALA A 30 12.36 0.11 5.27
N PRO A 31 13.04 1.25 5.04
CA PRO A 31 14.39 1.28 4.45
C PRO A 31 15.44 0.43 5.18
N ASN A 32 15.24 0.18 6.47
CA ASN A 32 16.18 -0.52 7.34
C ASN A 32 15.61 -1.79 7.98
N ARG A 33 14.44 -2.29 7.54
CA ARG A 33 13.78 -3.44 8.18
C ARG A 33 12.90 -4.22 7.22
N LEU A 34 13.09 -5.54 7.17
CA LEU A 34 12.23 -6.45 6.42
C LEU A 34 10.80 -6.45 6.96
N MET A 35 9.84 -6.57 6.05
CA MET A 35 8.41 -6.69 6.32
C MET A 35 7.87 -7.95 5.65
N VAL A 36 7.00 -8.67 6.36
CA VAL A 36 6.26 -9.81 5.85
C VAL A 36 4.81 -9.61 6.26
N HIS A 37 3.89 -9.74 5.31
CA HIS A 37 2.45 -9.67 5.57
C HIS A 37 1.72 -10.71 4.73
N LEU A 38 0.49 -10.99 5.15
CA LEU A 38 -0.48 -11.73 4.34
C LEU A 38 -1.31 -10.70 3.56
N ALA A 39 -1.41 -10.88 2.25
CA ALA A 39 -2.32 -10.13 1.39
C ALA A 39 -3.50 -11.02 1.03
N ILE A 40 -4.72 -10.51 1.18
CA ILE A 40 -5.97 -11.19 0.82
C ILE A 40 -6.75 -10.22 -0.04
N ASN A 41 -7.05 -10.62 -1.27
CA ASN A 41 -7.84 -9.84 -2.22
C ASN A 41 -9.01 -10.70 -2.68
N GLU A 42 -10.19 -10.08 -2.76
CA GLU A 42 -11.36 -10.70 -3.37
C GLU A 42 -11.27 -10.54 -4.89
N GLY A 43 -11.69 -11.57 -5.63
CA GLY A 43 -11.66 -11.59 -7.08
C GLY A 43 -12.75 -12.48 -7.66
N ASP A 44 -13.12 -12.22 -8.91
CA ASP A 44 -14.04 -13.02 -9.70
C ASP A 44 -13.41 -13.39 -11.06
N ASP A 45 -14.16 -14.09 -11.91
CA ASP A 45 -13.67 -14.57 -13.20
C ASP A 45 -13.62 -13.47 -14.28
N ASP A 46 -14.26 -12.33 -14.03
CA ASP A 46 -14.49 -11.28 -15.03
C ASP A 46 -13.54 -10.08 -14.86
N HIS A 47 -12.87 -9.93 -13.71
CA HIS A 47 -12.04 -8.78 -13.38
C HIS A 47 -10.63 -9.15 -12.90
N ASP A 48 -9.64 -8.31 -13.24
CA ASP A 48 -8.30 -8.43 -12.66
C ASP A 48 -8.33 -8.08 -11.17
N VAL A 49 -7.71 -8.93 -10.35
CA VAL A 49 -7.58 -8.69 -8.89
C VAL A 49 -6.70 -7.48 -8.58
N VAL A 50 -5.77 -7.12 -9.48
CA VAL A 50 -4.83 -6.00 -9.31
C VAL A 50 -4.57 -5.32 -10.65
N HIS A 51 -4.72 -3.99 -10.67
CA HIS A 51 -4.24 -3.14 -11.75
C HIS A 51 -2.91 -2.50 -11.38
N SER A 52 -1.83 -2.93 -12.02
CA SER A 52 -0.50 -2.35 -11.77
C SER A 52 -0.39 -0.97 -12.40
N LEU A 53 0.09 0.00 -11.62
CA LEU A 53 0.36 1.38 -12.05
C LEU A 53 1.87 1.60 -12.21
N ASN A 54 2.30 2.86 -12.14
CA ASN A 54 3.72 3.20 -12.16
C ASN A 54 4.42 2.76 -10.86
N PRO A 55 5.71 2.38 -10.92
CA PRO A 55 6.51 2.14 -9.73
C PRO A 55 6.56 3.37 -8.82
N VAL A 56 6.58 3.13 -7.51
CA VAL A 56 6.84 4.16 -6.51
C VAL A 56 8.27 4.69 -6.72
N THR A 57 8.41 6.01 -6.82
CA THR A 57 9.72 6.66 -6.96
C THR A 57 10.50 6.64 -5.65
N ASP A 58 11.84 6.78 -5.72
CA ASP A 58 12.68 6.90 -4.52
C ASP A 58 12.27 8.10 -3.64
N GLU A 59 11.82 9.20 -4.26
CA GLU A 59 11.34 10.40 -3.55
C GLU A 59 10.03 10.14 -2.80
N GLU A 60 9.06 9.49 -3.44
CA GLU A 60 7.81 9.08 -2.79
C GLU A 60 8.08 8.11 -1.63
N TYR A 61 8.96 7.12 -1.84
CA TYR A 61 9.34 6.14 -0.83
C TYR A 61 10.10 6.76 0.36
N ALA A 62 10.89 7.82 0.12
CA ALA A 62 11.64 8.53 1.17
C ALA A 62 10.78 9.52 1.99
N THR A 63 9.48 9.65 1.70
CA THR A 63 8.58 10.53 2.45
C THR A 63 8.45 10.09 3.91
N THR A 64 8.54 11.04 4.83
CA THR A 64 8.40 10.77 6.27
C THR A 64 7.00 10.22 6.58
N PRO A 65 6.90 9.07 7.28
CA PRO A 65 5.61 8.56 7.72
C PRO A 65 4.90 9.54 8.65
N ALA A 66 3.57 9.60 8.58
CA ALA A 66 2.78 10.33 9.57
C ALA A 66 3.09 9.79 10.96
N THR A 67 3.37 10.70 11.90
CA THR A 67 3.50 10.35 13.32
C THR A 67 2.09 10.05 13.84
N GLY A 68 1.84 8.77 14.13
CA GLY A 68 0.69 8.33 14.92
C GLY A 68 0.88 8.59 16.41
#